data_AF-A0A9X3Z385-F1
#
_entry.id   AF-A0A9X3Z385-F1
#
_cell.length_a   1.000
_cell.length_b   1.000
_cell.length_c   1.000
_cell.angle_alpha   90.00
_cell.angle_beta   90.00
_cell.angle_gamma   90.00
#
_symmetry.space_group_name_H-M   'P 1'
#
loop_
_entity.id
_entity.type
_entity.pdbx_description
1 polymer ?
#
loop_
_entity_poly.entity_id
_entity_poly.type
_entity_poly.pdbx_seq_one_letter_code
_entity_poly.pdbx_strand_id
1 'polypeptide(L)' 'MNAEPITPTFYFAVSWRKAAAIRRELNKRSIPRMITSLPSGEVAFLFPDLPVHLYVRVRQIFGMHGVPLSIVEPTPIVQE' A
#
# COMPACT_ATOMS: atom_id res chain seq x y z
N MET A 1 -6.87 5.67 21.69
CA MET A 1 -5.85 6.03 20.69
C MET A 1 -6.54 6.08 19.34
N ASN A 2 -6.85 7.28 18.85
CA ASN A 2 -7.41 7.43 17.51
C ASN A 2 -6.26 7.21 16.53
N ALA A 3 -6.25 6.08 15.83
CA ALA A 3 -5.32 5.88 14.73
C ALA A 3 -5.70 6.91 13.65
N GLU A 4 -4.82 7.87 13.39
CA GLU A 4 -5.07 8.85 12.32
C GLU A 4 -5.33 8.12 11.01
N PRO A 5 -6.28 8.59 10.19
CA PRO A 5 -6.56 7.96 8.91
C PRO A 5 -5.31 8.06 8.03
N ILE A 6 -4.70 6.91 7.75
CA ILE A 6 -3.60 6.80 6.79
C ILE A 6 -4.22 6.96 5.40
N THR A 7 -3.88 8.04 4.70
CA THR A 7 -4.25 8.25 3.29
C THR A 7 -3.22 7.56 2.40
N PRO A 8 -3.54 6.39 1.81
CA PRO A 8 -2.58 5.66 1.01
C PRO A 8 -2.36 6.33 -0.35
N THR A 9 -1.12 6.36 -0.83
CA THR A 9 -0.74 6.93 -2.13
C THR A 9 -0.21 5.87 -3.10
N PHE A 10 0.24 4.72 -2.60
CA PHE A 10 0.66 3.58 -3.41
C PHE A 10 0.38 2.25 -2.70
N TYR A 11 0.41 1.16 -3.46
CA TYR A 11 0.22 -0.17 -2.92
C TYR A 11 1.11 -1.23 -3.57
N PHE A 12 1.16 -2.39 -2.92
CA PHE A 12 1.73 -3.63 -3.46
C PHE A 12 0.71 -4.75 -3.32
N ALA A 13 0.42 -5.44 -4.42
CA ALA A 13 -0.38 -6.67 -4.41
C ALA A 13 0.54 -7.89 -4.26
N VAL A 14 0.18 -8.80 -3.35
CA VAL A 14 0.91 -10.05 -3.15
C VAL A 14 -0.04 -11.21 -2.90
N SER A 15 0.35 -12.41 -3.32
CA SER A 15 -0.38 -13.63 -2.95
C SER A 15 -0.49 -13.79 -1.42
N TRP A 16 -1.59 -14.39 -0.95
CA TRP A 16 -1.79 -14.74 0.46
C TRP A 16 -0.61 -15.48 1.11
N ARG A 17 0.03 -16.39 0.35
CA ARG A 17 1.18 -17.18 0.83
C ARG A 17 2.35 -16.29 1.26
N LYS A 18 2.57 -15.16 0.58
CA LYS A 18 3.66 -14.21 0.90
C LYS A 18 3.24 -13.14 1.91
N ALA A 19 1.94 -12.83 1.99
CA ALA A 19 1.42 -11.75 2.82
C ALA A 19 1.82 -11.88 4.30
N ALA A 20 1.79 -13.08 4.87
CA ALA A 20 2.15 -13.29 6.28
C ALA A 20 3.63 -12.95 6.57
N ALA A 21 4.55 -13.36 5.68
CA ALA A 21 5.98 -13.06 5.82
C ALA A 21 6.25 -11.55 5.69
N ILE A 22 5.64 -10.91 4.68
CA ILE A 22 5.76 -9.48 4.44
C ILE A 22 5.20 -8.67 5.62
N ARG A 23 4.04 -9.05 6.14
CA ARG A 23 3.42 -8.41 7.31
C ARG A 23 4.36 -8.43 8.52
N ARG A 24 5.07 -9.55 8.74
CA ARG A 24 6.06 -9.68 9.84
C ARG A 24 7.24 -8.74 9.64
N GLU A 25 7.80 -8.65 8.43
CA GLU A 25 8.92 -7.75 8.14
C GLU A 25 8.54 -6.27 8.27
N LEU A 26 7.35 -5.89 7.82
CA LEU A 26 6.84 -4.53 7.98
C LEU A 26 6.58 -4.18 9.46
N ASN A 27 6.10 -5.14 10.26
CA ASN A 27 5.91 -4.95 11.71
C ASN A 27 7.23 -4.74 12.46
N LYS A 28 8.28 -5.52 12.16
CA LYS A 28 9.60 -5.37 12.80
C LYS A 28 10.20 -3.97 12.63
N ARG A 29 9.78 -3.27 11.57
CA ARG A 29 10.32 -1.97 11.17
C ARG A 29 9.36 -0.81 11.45
N SER A 30 8.22 -1.09 12.08
CA SER A 30 7.16 -0.12 12.40
C SER A 30 6.72 0.73 11.20
N ILE A 31 6.67 0.14 10.00
CA ILE A 31 6.30 0.87 8.78
C ILE A 31 4.77 1.06 8.74
N PRO A 32 4.27 2.31 8.63
CA PRO A 32 2.83 2.58 8.57
C PRO A 32 2.23 2.02 7.28
N ARG A 33 1.09 1.34 7.41
CA ARG A 33 0.42 0.70 6.28
C ARG A 33 -1.03 0.37 6.59
N MET A 34 -1.80 0.19 5.52
CA MET A 34 -3.11 -0.42 5.52
C MET A 34 -3.03 -1.76 4.77
N ILE A 35 -3.87 -2.73 5.13
CA ILE A 35 -3.93 -4.03 4.46
C ILE A 35 -5.37 -4.26 4.04
N THR A 36 -5.58 -4.63 2.78
CA THR A 36 -6.90 -5.03 2.25
C THR A 36 -6.76 -6.23 1.33
N SER A 37 -7.89 -6.89 1.03
CA SER A 37 -7.98 -7.92 0.00
C SER A 37 -8.42 -7.31 -1.32
N LEU A 38 -7.79 -7.71 -2.42
CA LEU A 38 -8.21 -7.35 -3.77
C LEU A 38 -9.22 -8.38 -4.32
N PRO A 39 -10.12 -8.00 -5.24
CA PRO A 39 -11.01 -8.93 -5.92
C PRO A 39 -10.30 -10.06 -6.67
N SER A 40 -9.02 -9.85 -7.04
CA SER A 40 -8.15 -10.88 -7.63
C SER A 40 -7.79 -12.03 -6.67
N GLY A 41 -8.17 -11.93 -5.38
CA GLY A 41 -7.77 -12.86 -4.33
C GLY A 41 -6.39 -12.57 -3.75
N GLU A 42 -5.77 -11.46 -4.12
CA GLU A 42 -4.48 -11.01 -3.57
C GLU A 42 -4.65 -10.13 -2.32
N VAL A 43 -3.57 -9.97 -1.57
CA VAL A 43 -3.50 -9.05 -0.44
C VAL A 43 -2.76 -7.79 -0.89
N ALA A 44 -3.43 -6.65 -0.78
CA ALA A 44 -2.84 -5.35 -1.01
C ALA A 44 -2.32 -4.73 0.28
N PHE A 45 -1.04 -4.33 0.27
CA PHE A 45 -0.41 -3.51 1.28
C PHE A 45 -0.37 -2.08 0.77
N LEU A 46 -1.16 -1.20 1.36
CA LEU A 46 -1.22 0.21 0.99
C LEU A 46 -0.37 1.04 1.95
N PHE A 47 0.33 2.02 1.41
CA PHE A 47 1.25 2.87 2.16
C PHE A 47 0.89 4.33 1.92
N PRO A 48 1.01 5.20 2.94
CA PRO A 48 0.94 6.64 2.73
C PRO A 48 2.17 7.12 1.97
N ASP A 49 2.23 8.42 1.71
CA ASP A 49 3.49 9.02 1.32
C ASP A 49 4.57 8.72 2.37
N LEU A 50 5.68 8.14 1.92
CA LEU A 50 6.76 7.68 2.80
C LEU A 50 8.00 8.52 2.53
N PRO A 51 8.75 8.91 3.58
CA PRO A 51 10.12 9.38 3.42
C PRO A 51 10.94 8.41 2.55
N VAL A 52 11.79 8.96 1.68
CA VAL A 52 12.56 8.19 0.68
C VAL A 52 13.27 6.97 1.28
N HIS A 53 13.86 7.12 2.47
CA HIS A 53 14.55 6.02 3.16
C HIS A 53 13.62 4.87 3.59
N LEU A 54 12.37 5.16 3.98
CA LEU A 54 11.35 4.14 4.26
C LEU A 54 10.85 3.51 2.97
N TYR A 55 10.63 4.31 1.93
CA TYR A 55 10.23 3.80 0.62
C TYR A 55 11.26 2.80 0.06
N VAL A 56 12.56 3.13 0.13
CA VAL A 56 13.64 2.21 -0.30
C VAL A 56 13.58 0.88 0.45
N ARG A 57 13.33 0.91 1.77
CA ARG A 57 13.17 -0.32 2.58
C ARG A 57 11.94 -1.13 2.17
N VAL A 58 10.81 -0.46 1.92
CA VAL A 58 9.59 -1.12 1.42
C VAL A 58 9.89 -1.77 0.08
N ARG A 59 10.48 -1.03 -0.87
CA ARG A 59 10.88 -1.56 -2.18
C ARG A 59 11.78 -2.79 -2.07
N GLN A 60 12.73 -2.81 -1.14
CA GLN A 60 13.59 -3.98 -0.89
C GLN A 60 12.82 -5.20 -0.36
N ILE A 61 11.81 -5.00 0.49
CA ILE A 61 10.96 -6.09 1.01
C ILE A 61 10.12 -6.72 -0.11
N PHE A 62 9.56 -5.88 -0.98
CA PHE A 62 8.69 -6.35 -2.07
C PHE A 62 9.46 -6.76 -3.34
N GLY A 63 10.70 -6.28 -3.51
CA GLY A 63 11.53 -6.56 -4.70
C GLY A 63 11.08 -5.85 -5.98
N MET A 64 10.12 -4.94 -5.90
CA MET A 64 9.53 -4.22 -7.03
C MET A 64 9.12 -2.81 -6.63
N HIS A 65 8.73 -1.98 -7.61
CA HIS A 65 8.14 -0.67 -7.34
C HIS A 65 6.67 -0.82 -6.92
N GLY A 66 6.23 0.08 -6.04
CA GLY A 66 4.83 0.19 -5.67
C GLY A 66 4.00 0.74 -6.83
N VAL A 67 2.75 0.31 -6.92
CA VAL A 67 1.79 0.82 -7.91
C VAL A 67 1.16 2.09 -7.33
N PRO A 68 1.23 3.24 -8.02
CA PRO A 68 0.55 4.44 -7.56
C PRO A 68 -0.95 4.19 -7.48
N LEU A 69 -1.57 4.62 -6.40
CA LEU A 69 -3.02 4.75 -6.36
C LEU A 69 -3.33 6.01 -7.15
N SER A 70 -3.72 5.84 -8.42
CA SER A 70 -4.32 6.94 -9.15
C SER A 70 -5.52 7.39 -8.35
N ILE A 71 -5.45 8.58 -7.77
CA ILE A 71 -6.65 9.32 -7.38
C ILE A 71 -7.34 9.51 -8.72
N VAL A 72 -8.37 8.71 -8.99
CA VAL A 72 -9.26 9.00 -10.10
C VAL A 72 -9.86 10.34 -9.71
N GLU A 73 -9.34 11.44 -10.28
CA GLU A 73 -10.08 12.68 -10.29
C GLU A 73 -11.47 12.31 -10.81
N PRO A 74 -12.55 12.66 -10.09
CA PRO A 74 -13.88 12.41 -10.62
C PRO A 74 -13.91 13.11 -11.97
N THR A 75 -13.97 12.33 -13.05
CA THR A 75 -14.17 12.86 -14.39
C THR A 75 -15.37 13.78 -14.26
N PRO A 76 -15.24 15.10 -14.49
CA PRO A 76 -16.40 15.97 -14.43
C PRO A 76 -17.39 15.38 -15.44
N ILE A 77 -18.52 14.93 -14.94
CA ILE A 77 -19.63 14.51 -15.78
C ILE A 77 -20.02 15.79 -16.51
N VAL A 78 -19.59 15.93 -17.77
CA VAL A 78 -20.09 16.96 -18.65
C VAL A 78 -21.57 16.61 -18.85
N GLN A 79 -22.44 17.32 -18.14
CA GLN A 79 -23.86 17.31 -18.45
C GLN A 79 -24.01 18.12 -19.74
N GLU A 80 -24.16 17.42 -20.87
CA GLU A 80 -24.77 17.98 -22.09
C GLU A 80 -26.29 18.11 -21.93
#